data_AF-E4XMW7-F1
#
_entry.id   AF-E4XMW7-F1
#
_cell.length_a   1.000
_cell.length_b   1.000
_cell.length_c   1.000
_cell.angle_alpha   90.00
_cell.angle_beta   90.00
_cell.angle_gamma   90.00
#
_symmetry.space_group_name_H-M   'P 1'
#
loop_
_entity.id
_entity.type
_entity.pdbx_description
1 polymer ?
#
loop_
_entity_poly.entity_id
_entity_poly.type
_entity_poly.pdbx_seq_one_letter_code
_entity_poly.pdbx_strand_id
1 'polypeptide(L)'
;MQNGNIQQVDGSVIRRITSGAIVIKGQRDGKSDSRVSSDVNDPSGVFCHVPGRLSLLSSTSKYKVTLAEIQRRLSPPECLNASLLGGVLRRAKSKDGGKRLRERLDKIGLSLPAGRRKAANVTLLTSLVEGEAVHLARDFGYVCETEFPAKQLAEYVCRQHNDPEIVHTRKNMCLATKNIVKELQDLLTQDRSPIGNTKPTPVLDQCIQKPLSQFSAITHGFGTPGICAALTALQHYLTEMLRQHDKPMSLSYSHDKPQSISYNKQKDMSNIVKHDKM
;
A
#
# COMPACT_ATOMS: atom_id res chain seq x y z
N MET A 1 -52.48 -4.54 36.87
CA MET A 1 -51.33 -3.91 37.56
C MET A 1 -50.08 -4.66 37.11
N GLN A 2 -49.08 -4.13 36.43
CA GLN A 2 -48.76 -2.80 35.89
C GLN A 2 -48.01 -2.99 34.55
N ASN A 3 -48.21 -2.01 33.67
CA ASN A 3 -47.57 -1.82 32.37
C ASN A 3 -46.05 -1.61 32.43
N GLY A 4 -45.39 -1.95 31.32
CA GLY A 4 -44.55 -1.03 30.53
C GLY A 4 -43.06 -0.93 30.87
N ASN A 5 -42.18 -1.35 29.96
CA ASN A 5 -41.59 -0.43 28.97
C ASN A 5 -40.59 -1.13 28.05
N ILE A 6 -40.83 -0.95 26.75
CA ILE A 6 -39.85 -1.10 25.67
C ILE A 6 -39.04 0.20 25.62
N GLN A 7 -37.72 0.13 25.49
CA GLN A 7 -36.95 1.23 24.93
C GLN A 7 -35.83 0.69 24.04
N GLN A 8 -36.01 0.87 22.73
CA GLN A 8 -34.94 0.94 21.75
C GLN A 8 -34.08 2.18 22.03
N VAL A 9 -32.75 2.07 21.93
CA VAL A 9 -31.92 3.19 21.48
C VAL A 9 -30.74 2.65 20.67
N ASP A 10 -30.64 3.19 19.46
CA ASP A 10 -29.55 3.15 18.49
C ASP A 10 -28.25 3.78 19.04
N GLY A 11 -27.08 3.43 18.49
CA GLY A 11 -25.83 4.08 18.85
C GLY A 11 -24.56 3.35 18.42
N SER A 12 -24.12 3.60 17.19
CA SER A 12 -22.77 3.30 16.67
C SER A 12 -21.65 3.59 17.68
N VAL A 13 -20.76 2.62 17.95
CA VAL A 13 -19.51 2.84 18.71
C VAL A 13 -18.32 2.48 17.84
N ILE A 14 -18.04 3.32 16.84
CA ILE A 14 -16.71 3.43 16.25
C ILE A 14 -15.87 4.22 17.28
N ARG A 15 -14.91 3.54 17.93
CA ARG A 15 -13.93 4.21 18.78
C ARG A 15 -13.08 5.14 17.92
N ARG A 16 -13.38 6.44 17.97
CA ARG A 16 -12.46 7.51 17.53
C ARG A 16 -11.15 7.35 18.29
N ILE A 17 -10.08 7.00 17.57
CA ILE A 17 -8.72 7.14 18.09
C ILE A 17 -8.42 8.64 18.06
N THR A 18 -8.27 9.23 19.26
CA THR A 18 -7.85 10.61 19.46
C THR A 18 -6.50 10.85 18.79
N SER A 19 -6.48 11.79 17.85
CA SER A 19 -5.27 12.36 17.23
C SER A 19 -4.39 12.98 18.31
N GLY A 20 -3.43 12.21 18.82
CA GLY A 20 -2.34 12.72 19.63
C GLY A 20 -1.35 13.45 18.74
N ALA A 21 -1.44 14.78 18.69
CA ALA A 21 -0.41 15.62 18.11
C ALA A 21 0.90 15.45 18.90
N ILE A 22 1.87 14.74 18.34
CA ILE A 22 3.22 14.68 18.90
C ILE A 22 3.93 15.98 18.54
N VAL A 23 3.93 16.93 19.47
CA VAL A 23 4.76 18.14 19.39
C VAL A 23 6.21 17.74 19.68
N ILE A 24 7.02 17.53 18.63
CA ILE A 24 8.47 17.38 18.79
C ILE A 24 9.09 18.78 18.83
N LYS A 25 9.46 19.22 20.03
CA LYS A 25 10.21 20.44 20.27
C LYS A 25 11.61 20.28 19.66
N GLY A 26 11.97 21.14 18.71
CA GLY A 26 13.28 21.13 18.06
C GLY A 26 14.39 21.55 19.03
N GLN A 27 15.43 20.72 19.13
CA GLN A 27 16.69 21.08 19.79
C GLN A 27 17.82 20.98 18.77
N ARG A 28 18.53 22.10 18.57
CA ARG A 28 19.72 22.21 17.74
C ARG A 28 20.96 21.76 18.53
N ASP A 29 21.91 21.24 17.76
CA ASP A 29 23.32 20.99 18.01
C ASP A 29 23.76 19.80 18.89
N GLY A 30 24.79 19.09 18.40
CA GLY A 30 25.61 18.20 19.20
C GLY A 30 25.85 16.82 18.60
N LYS A 31 27.01 16.65 17.97
CA LYS A 31 27.66 15.38 17.65
C LYS A 31 27.56 14.41 18.83
N SER A 32 26.66 13.44 18.75
CA SER A 32 26.57 12.34 19.71
C SER A 32 26.48 11.03 18.96
N ASP A 33 27.56 10.25 19.03
CA ASP A 33 27.53 8.83 18.74
C ASP A 33 26.45 8.20 19.63
N SER A 34 25.39 7.71 19.00
CA SER A 34 24.30 7.01 19.67
C SER A 34 24.86 5.74 20.30
N ARG A 35 24.99 5.76 21.64
CA ARG A 35 25.25 4.56 22.45
C ARG A 35 24.15 3.53 22.17
N VAL A 36 24.55 2.42 21.55
CA VAL A 36 23.70 1.25 21.33
C VAL A 36 23.72 0.46 22.63
N SER A 37 22.56 0.23 23.23
CA SER A 37 22.41 -0.79 24.28
C SER A 37 22.78 -2.14 23.69
N SER A 38 23.84 -2.72 24.22
CA SER A 38 24.47 -3.95 23.79
C SER A 38 23.66 -5.16 24.25
N ASP A 39 22.76 -5.62 23.39
CA ASP A 39 22.41 -7.03 23.35
C ASP A 39 22.53 -7.51 21.90
N VAL A 40 23.66 -8.12 21.58
CA VAL A 40 24.09 -8.44 20.21
C VAL A 40 23.22 -9.53 19.57
N ASN A 41 22.36 -10.17 20.37
CA ASN A 41 21.52 -11.29 19.97
C ASN A 41 20.03 -10.96 19.82
N ASP A 42 19.60 -9.70 20.00
CA ASP A 42 18.21 -9.33 19.74
C ASP A 42 18.01 -8.83 18.29
N PRO A 43 17.43 -9.64 17.37
CA PRO A 43 17.10 -9.19 16.02
C PRO A 43 16.06 -8.05 15.98
N SER A 44 15.45 -7.69 17.11
CA SER A 44 14.56 -6.53 17.26
C SER A 44 15.33 -5.19 17.45
N GLY A 45 16.66 -5.24 17.54
CA GLY A 45 17.51 -4.08 17.72
C GLY A 45 17.37 -3.01 16.62
N VAL A 46 17.66 -1.76 16.98
CA VAL A 46 17.75 -0.64 16.04
C VAL A 46 19.15 -0.64 15.41
N PHE A 47 19.25 -0.69 14.09
CA PHE A 47 20.52 -0.48 13.40
C PHE A 47 20.88 1.00 13.32
N CYS A 48 19.99 1.85 12.83
CA CYS A 48 20.19 3.31 12.83
C CYS A 48 18.87 4.05 12.62
N HIS A 49 18.92 5.37 12.76
CA HIS A 49 17.86 6.24 12.30
C HIS A 49 18.28 6.93 11.02
N VAL A 50 17.34 7.10 10.09
CA VAL A 50 17.58 7.69 8.78
C VAL A 50 16.56 8.81 8.52
N PRO A 51 16.96 9.95 7.96
CA PRO A 51 16.01 11.03 7.65
C PRO A 51 15.07 10.61 6.52
N GLY A 52 13.81 11.01 6.51
CA GLY A 52 12.86 10.66 5.44
C GLY A 52 13.28 11.21 4.07
N ARG A 53 13.16 10.41 3.01
CA ARG A 53 13.35 10.85 1.61
C ARG A 53 12.21 11.71 1.11
N LEU A 54 10.98 11.38 1.52
CA LEU A 54 9.77 12.07 1.09
C LEU A 54 9.35 13.20 2.07
N SER A 55 10.19 13.52 3.06
CA SER A 55 9.91 14.60 4.01
C SER A 55 10.10 15.98 3.35
N LEU A 56 9.14 16.87 3.57
CA LEU A 56 9.20 18.27 3.12
C LEU A 56 9.58 19.20 4.28
N LEU A 57 10.60 20.03 4.07
CA LEU A 57 11.03 21.11 4.97
C LEU A 57 11.09 20.68 6.46
N SER A 58 10.33 21.34 7.33
CA SER A 58 10.27 21.12 8.77
C SER A 58 9.61 19.80 9.17
N SER A 59 8.88 19.13 8.29
CA SER A 59 8.28 17.80 8.51
C SER A 59 9.31 16.67 8.38
N THR A 60 10.55 16.92 8.83
CA THR A 60 11.64 15.95 8.77
C THR A 60 11.36 14.80 9.73
N SER A 61 10.84 13.70 9.19
CA SER A 61 10.66 12.46 9.95
C SER A 61 11.98 11.69 9.97
N LYS A 62 12.32 11.11 11.12
CA LYS A 62 13.41 10.13 11.22
C LYS A 62 12.81 8.74 11.36
N TYR A 63 13.24 7.82 10.51
CA TYR A 63 12.74 6.46 10.50
C TYR A 63 13.76 5.52 11.13
N LYS A 64 13.25 4.64 11.99
CA LYS A 64 14.01 3.55 12.60
C LYS A 64 14.26 2.47 11.54
N VAL A 65 15.53 2.16 11.30
CA VAL A 65 15.95 0.98 10.54
C VAL A 65 16.31 -0.11 11.52
N THR A 66 15.65 -1.26 11.41
CA THR A 66 15.82 -2.40 12.31
C THR A 66 16.91 -3.34 11.81
N LEU A 67 17.49 -4.13 12.70
CA LEU A 67 18.39 -5.23 12.31
C LEU A 67 17.66 -6.23 11.41
N ALA A 68 16.38 -6.52 11.71
CA ALA A 68 15.53 -7.37 10.90
C ALA A 68 15.33 -6.86 9.46
N GLU A 69 15.18 -5.56 9.26
CA GLU A 69 15.13 -4.95 7.92
C GLU A 69 16.45 -5.15 7.18
N ILE A 70 17.58 -4.87 7.83
CA ILE A 70 18.90 -5.09 7.24
C ILE A 70 19.04 -6.56 6.82
N GLN A 71 18.69 -7.48 7.70
CA GLN A 71 18.77 -8.91 7.42
C GLN A 71 17.93 -9.29 6.20
N ARG A 72 16.67 -8.84 6.13
CA ARG A 72 15.78 -9.10 4.98
C ARG A 72 16.38 -8.58 3.68
N ARG A 73 16.94 -7.38 3.67
CA ARG A 73 17.58 -6.77 2.49
C ARG A 73 18.85 -7.49 2.03
N LEU A 74 19.58 -8.14 2.95
CA LEU A 74 20.77 -8.93 2.64
C LEU A 74 20.44 -10.33 2.14
N SER A 75 19.28 -10.87 2.52
CA SER A 75 18.75 -12.16 2.07
C SER A 75 17.93 -12.04 0.78
N PRO A 76 17.58 -13.16 0.13
CA PRO A 76 16.54 -13.16 -0.90
C PRO A 76 15.24 -12.54 -0.35
N PRO A 77 14.46 -11.82 -1.18
CA PRO A 77 14.59 -11.72 -2.63
C PRO A 77 15.55 -10.63 -3.14
N GLU A 78 15.97 -9.66 -2.32
CA GLU A 78 16.72 -8.49 -2.81
C GLU A 78 18.22 -8.76 -2.96
N CYS A 79 18.84 -9.40 -1.97
CA CYS A 79 20.28 -9.63 -1.90
C CYS A 79 21.11 -8.35 -2.16
N LEU A 80 20.76 -7.25 -1.48
CA LEU A 80 21.42 -5.95 -1.66
C LEU A 80 22.92 -6.04 -1.36
N ASN A 81 23.72 -5.36 -2.18
CA ASN A 81 25.15 -5.17 -1.92
C ASN A 81 25.39 -3.98 -0.97
N ALA A 82 26.63 -3.87 -0.49
CA ALA A 82 27.04 -2.81 0.43
C ALA A 82 26.75 -1.38 -0.09
N SER A 83 26.91 -1.16 -1.39
CA SER A 83 26.71 0.17 -2.00
C SER A 83 25.24 0.56 -2.01
N LEU A 84 24.35 -0.36 -2.41
CA LEU A 84 22.91 -0.13 -2.40
C LEU A 84 22.38 0.03 -0.97
N LEU A 85 22.81 -0.83 -0.05
CA LEU A 85 22.46 -0.71 1.36
C LEU A 85 22.96 0.63 1.95
N GLY A 86 24.19 1.05 1.61
CA GLY A 86 24.71 2.36 1.99
C GLY A 86 23.83 3.52 1.49
N GLY A 87 23.35 3.41 0.25
CA GLY A 87 22.41 4.35 -0.36
C GLY A 87 21.07 4.42 0.37
N VAL A 88 20.47 3.26 0.68
CA VAL A 88 19.21 3.14 1.46
C VAL A 88 19.34 3.82 2.82
N LEU A 89 20.47 3.59 3.49
CA LEU A 89 20.76 4.12 4.82
C LEU A 89 21.16 5.60 4.83
N ARG A 90 21.19 6.24 3.65
CA ARG A 90 21.40 7.69 3.49
C ARG A 90 22.66 8.19 4.20
N ARG A 91 23.67 7.33 4.28
CA ARG A 91 24.99 7.71 4.78
C ARG A 91 25.77 8.31 3.63
N ALA A 92 26.38 9.47 3.88
CA ALA A 92 27.25 10.12 2.91
C ALA A 92 28.32 9.14 2.39
N LYS A 93 28.70 9.27 1.11
CA LYS A 93 29.84 8.53 0.54
C LYS A 93 31.13 9.03 1.20
N SER A 94 31.45 8.54 2.39
CA SER A 94 32.78 8.70 2.98
C SER A 94 33.72 7.66 2.36
N LYS A 95 35.01 8.01 2.20
CA LYS A 95 36.06 7.12 1.66
C LYS A 95 36.02 5.72 2.28
N ASP A 96 35.80 5.62 3.58
CA ASP A 96 35.73 4.36 4.34
C ASP A 96 34.31 3.91 4.72
N GLY A 97 33.28 4.48 4.10
CA GLY A 97 31.88 4.23 4.47
C GLY A 97 31.46 2.77 4.30
N GLY A 98 31.91 2.13 3.21
CA GLY A 98 31.66 0.71 2.95
C GLY A 98 32.38 -0.21 3.94
N LYS A 99 33.62 0.12 4.30
CA LYS A 99 34.43 -0.64 5.28
C LYS A 99 33.78 -0.59 6.66
N ARG A 100 33.44 0.60 7.16
CA ARG A 100 32.75 0.79 8.45
C ARG A 100 31.39 0.10 8.49
N LEU A 101 30.66 0.09 7.38
CA LEU A 101 29.38 -0.63 7.29
C LEU A 101 29.59 -2.14 7.46
N ARG A 102 30.57 -2.73 6.78
CA ARG A 102 30.91 -4.15 6.90
C ARG A 102 31.33 -4.49 8.33
N GLU A 103 32.27 -3.75 8.90
CA GLU A 103 32.72 -3.93 10.29
C GLU A 103 31.56 -3.84 11.30
N ARG A 104 30.60 -2.93 11.08
CA ARG A 104 29.44 -2.80 11.95
C ARG A 104 28.46 -3.97 11.82
N LEU A 105 28.31 -4.53 10.61
CA LEU A 105 27.48 -5.70 10.36
C LEU A 105 28.15 -6.96 10.93
N ASP A 106 29.46 -7.11 10.76
CA ASP A 106 30.20 -8.25 11.27
C ASP A 106 30.10 -8.32 12.80
N LYS A 107 30.14 -7.17 13.49
CA LYS A 107 29.93 -7.07 14.95
C LYS A 107 28.57 -7.56 15.46
N ILE A 108 27.56 -7.57 14.60
CA ILE A 108 26.20 -8.05 14.92
C ILE A 108 25.91 -9.42 14.27
N GLY A 109 26.95 -10.10 13.78
CA GLY A 109 26.83 -11.42 13.16
C GLY A 109 26.24 -11.42 11.76
N LEU A 110 26.15 -10.25 11.09
CA LEU A 110 25.67 -10.14 9.72
C LEU A 110 26.84 -9.96 8.75
N SER A 111 26.95 -10.84 7.75
CA SER A 111 28.02 -10.73 6.76
C SER A 111 27.51 -10.14 5.44
N LEU A 112 28.31 -9.25 4.86
CA LEU A 112 28.14 -8.75 3.50
C LEU A 112 29.21 -9.39 2.61
N PRO A 113 28.96 -10.52 1.93
CA PRO A 113 29.98 -11.14 1.08
C PRO A 113 30.40 -10.19 -0.04
N ALA A 114 31.71 -10.11 -0.28
CA ALA A 114 32.27 -9.37 -1.42
C ALA A 114 31.82 -10.02 -2.74
N GLY A 115 31.58 -9.22 -3.79
CA GLY A 115 31.17 -9.73 -5.10
C GLY A 115 29.74 -10.29 -5.19
N ARG A 116 28.94 -10.23 -4.11
CA ARG A 116 27.53 -10.65 -4.15
C ARG A 116 26.73 -9.83 -5.17
N ARG A 117 26.05 -10.53 -6.06
CA ARG A 117 25.16 -9.95 -7.07
C ARG A 117 23.78 -9.71 -6.47
N LYS A 118 23.17 -8.61 -6.86
CA LYS A 118 21.76 -8.25 -6.63
C LYS A 118 20.87 -9.29 -7.31
N ALA A 119 19.78 -9.69 -6.66
CA ALA A 119 18.85 -10.70 -7.19
C ALA A 119 17.56 -10.08 -7.77
N ALA A 120 16.96 -9.09 -7.09
CA ALA A 120 15.75 -8.41 -7.56
C ALA A 120 16.07 -7.05 -8.19
N ASN A 121 15.26 -6.59 -9.16
CA ASN A 121 15.41 -5.26 -9.76
C ASN A 121 15.32 -4.13 -8.74
N VAL A 122 16.10 -3.06 -8.94
CA VAL A 122 16.03 -1.86 -8.09
C VAL A 122 14.87 -1.04 -8.63
N THR A 123 13.92 -0.74 -7.76
CA THR A 123 12.77 0.13 -8.06
C THR A 123 12.87 1.38 -7.20
N LEU A 124 11.96 2.34 -7.39
CA LEU A 124 11.84 3.48 -6.50
C LEU A 124 11.56 3.06 -5.05
N LEU A 125 10.80 1.98 -4.84
CA LEU A 125 10.50 1.43 -3.51
C LEU A 125 11.75 0.93 -2.79
N THR A 126 12.74 0.40 -3.51
CA THR A 126 14.03 -0.01 -2.91
C THR A 126 14.70 1.13 -2.15
N SER A 127 14.44 2.38 -2.53
CA SER A 127 15.04 3.56 -1.89
C SER A 127 14.46 3.90 -0.52
N LEU A 128 13.24 3.45 -0.22
CA LEU A 128 12.52 3.69 1.04
C LEU A 128 12.96 2.68 2.09
N VAL A 129 13.11 3.10 3.35
CA VAL A 129 13.15 2.13 4.46
C VAL A 129 11.75 1.66 4.82
N GLU A 130 11.60 0.50 5.45
CA GLU A 130 10.28 -0.08 5.74
C GLU A 130 9.36 0.89 6.50
N GLY A 131 9.91 1.63 7.47
CA GLY A 131 9.14 2.66 8.19
C GLY A 131 8.57 3.76 7.28
N GLU A 132 9.31 4.15 6.23
CA GLU A 132 8.84 5.12 5.24
C GLU A 132 7.78 4.52 4.32
N ALA A 133 8.00 3.30 3.84
CA ALA A 133 7.11 2.61 2.93
C ALA A 133 5.75 2.31 3.58
N VAL A 134 5.74 1.89 4.85
CA VAL A 134 4.51 1.68 5.63
C VAL A 134 3.79 3.01 5.87
N HIS A 135 4.52 4.09 6.19
CA HIS A 135 3.93 5.42 6.34
C HIS A 135 3.31 5.89 5.02
N LEU A 136 4.03 5.75 3.90
CA LEU A 136 3.51 6.09 2.58
C LEU A 136 2.23 5.32 2.24
N ALA A 137 2.16 4.03 2.58
CA ALA A 137 0.97 3.23 2.34
C ALA A 137 -0.24 3.70 3.15
N ARG A 138 -0.02 4.11 4.40
CA ARG A 138 -1.05 4.71 5.25
C ARG A 138 -1.56 6.02 4.67
N ASP A 139 -0.66 6.91 4.27
CA ASP A 139 -1.05 8.22 3.73
C ASP A 139 -1.76 8.06 2.38
N PHE A 140 -1.31 7.12 1.54
CA PHE A 140 -2.02 6.74 0.31
C PHE A 140 -3.42 6.22 0.60
N GLY A 141 -3.58 5.34 1.60
CA GLY A 141 -4.89 4.87 2.07
C GLY A 141 -5.81 6.00 2.50
N TYR A 142 -5.30 6.95 3.29
CA TYR A 142 -6.05 8.13 3.71
C TYR A 142 -6.55 8.94 2.51
N VAL A 143 -5.67 9.26 1.55
CA VAL A 143 -6.06 10.03 0.35
C VAL A 143 -7.04 9.25 -0.53
N CYS A 144 -6.88 7.93 -0.67
CA CYS A 144 -7.86 7.08 -1.34
C CYS A 144 -9.24 7.10 -0.68
N GLU A 145 -9.30 7.24 0.65
CA GLU A 145 -10.56 7.26 1.39
C GLU A 145 -11.22 8.65 1.37
N THR A 146 -10.44 9.73 1.52
CA THR A 146 -10.98 11.08 1.69
C THR A 146 -11.07 11.88 0.39
N GLU A 147 -10.15 11.69 -0.55
CA GLU A 147 -10.02 12.54 -1.74
C GLU A 147 -10.48 11.86 -3.03
N PHE A 148 -10.55 10.53 -3.06
CA PHE A 148 -10.93 9.81 -4.28
C PHE A 148 -12.40 10.12 -4.67
N PRO A 149 -12.68 10.64 -5.88
CA PRO A 149 -13.99 11.17 -6.24
C PRO A 149 -14.97 10.08 -6.70
N ALA A 150 -15.15 9.04 -5.87
CA ALA A 150 -15.96 7.85 -6.17
C ALA A 150 -17.38 8.20 -6.66
N LYS A 151 -18.04 9.15 -5.99
CA LYS A 151 -19.41 9.57 -6.31
C LYS A 151 -19.50 10.23 -7.68
N GLN A 152 -18.64 11.21 -7.95
CA GLN A 152 -18.65 11.96 -9.21
C GLN A 152 -18.34 11.03 -10.39
N LEU A 153 -17.37 10.13 -10.23
CA LEU A 153 -17.04 9.12 -11.24
C LEU A 153 -18.22 8.18 -11.49
N ALA A 154 -18.86 7.66 -10.44
CA ALA A 154 -20.01 6.77 -10.55
C ALA A 154 -21.20 7.47 -11.24
N GLU A 155 -21.49 8.72 -10.88
CA GLU A 155 -22.53 9.53 -11.52
C GLU A 155 -22.26 9.73 -13.00
N TYR A 156 -21.03 10.09 -13.37
CA TYR A 156 -20.64 10.30 -14.76
C TYR A 156 -20.84 9.04 -15.61
N VAL A 157 -20.38 7.88 -15.13
CA VAL A 157 -20.50 6.61 -15.85
C VAL A 157 -21.95 6.13 -15.91
N CYS A 158 -22.71 6.22 -14.82
CA CYS A 158 -24.10 5.75 -14.79
C CYS A 158 -25.00 6.55 -15.74
N ARG A 159 -24.72 7.85 -15.95
CA ARG A 159 -25.47 8.68 -16.92
C ARG A 159 -25.42 8.13 -18.35
N GLN A 160 -24.35 7.42 -18.72
CA GLN A 160 -24.19 6.82 -20.05
C GLN A 160 -24.93 5.48 -20.20
N HIS A 161 -25.47 4.93 -19.11
CA HIS A 161 -26.03 3.60 -19.05
C HIS A 161 -27.38 3.59 -18.30
N ASN A 162 -28.31 4.42 -18.76
CA ASN A 162 -29.64 4.62 -18.15
C ASN A 162 -30.76 3.83 -18.83
N ASP A 163 -30.45 2.98 -19.80
CA ASP A 163 -31.46 2.18 -20.49
C ASP A 163 -32.08 1.15 -19.50
N PRO A 164 -33.41 1.20 -19.26
CA PRO A 164 -34.09 0.31 -18.33
C PRO A 164 -33.83 -1.18 -18.57
N GLU A 165 -33.64 -1.60 -19.83
CA GLU A 165 -33.42 -3.00 -20.18
C GLU A 165 -32.06 -3.52 -19.68
N ILE A 166 -31.04 -2.65 -19.59
CA ILE A 166 -29.69 -3.05 -19.19
C ILE A 166 -29.38 -2.71 -17.72
N VAL A 167 -30.13 -1.79 -17.10
CA VAL A 167 -29.86 -1.30 -15.73
C VAL A 167 -29.88 -2.44 -14.71
N HIS A 168 -30.84 -3.35 -14.79
CA HIS A 168 -30.92 -4.49 -13.86
C HIS A 168 -29.69 -5.40 -13.99
N THR A 169 -29.33 -5.77 -15.22
CA THR A 169 -28.13 -6.57 -15.52
C THR A 169 -26.86 -5.87 -15.02
N ARG A 170 -26.74 -4.55 -15.23
CA ARG A 170 -25.61 -3.76 -14.72
C ARG A 170 -25.53 -3.74 -13.20
N LYS A 171 -26.65 -3.59 -12.51
CA LYS A 171 -26.71 -3.67 -11.04
C LYS A 171 -26.18 -5.03 -10.55
N ASN A 172 -26.60 -6.12 -11.18
CA ASN A 172 -26.14 -7.47 -10.83
C ASN A 172 -24.64 -7.65 -11.10
N MET A 173 -24.12 -7.15 -12.23
CA MET A 173 -22.67 -7.16 -12.51
C MET A 173 -21.88 -6.34 -11.50
N CYS A 174 -22.40 -5.18 -11.07
CA CYS A 174 -21.77 -4.34 -10.06
C CYS A 174 -21.70 -5.07 -8.71
N LEU A 175 -22.79 -5.70 -8.27
CA LEU A 175 -22.82 -6.53 -7.06
C LEU A 175 -21.83 -7.69 -7.12
N ALA A 176 -21.80 -8.43 -8.23
CA ALA A 176 -20.87 -9.54 -8.42
C ALA A 176 -19.40 -9.06 -8.36
N THR A 177 -19.09 -7.94 -9.02
CA THR A 177 -17.76 -7.33 -8.98
C THR A 177 -17.39 -6.90 -7.57
N LYS A 178 -18.33 -6.28 -6.84
CA LYS A 178 -18.15 -5.83 -5.46
C LYS A 178 -17.77 -6.99 -4.54
N ASN A 179 -18.41 -8.15 -4.71
CA ASN A 179 -18.14 -9.36 -3.94
C ASN A 179 -16.74 -9.93 -4.25
N ILE A 180 -16.39 -10.09 -5.53
CA ILE A 180 -15.06 -10.60 -5.94
C ILE A 180 -13.93 -9.69 -5.43
N VAL A 181 -14.11 -8.36 -5.53
CA VAL A 181 -13.14 -7.40 -4.99
C VAL A 181 -12.98 -7.56 -3.47
N LYS A 182 -14.10 -7.81 -2.76
CA LYS A 182 -14.09 -8.03 -1.31
C LYS A 182 -13.37 -9.31 -0.93
N GLU A 183 -13.60 -10.41 -1.65
CA GLU A 183 -12.92 -11.69 -1.41
C GLU A 183 -11.38 -11.54 -1.51
N LEU A 184 -10.90 -10.85 -2.55
CA LEU A 184 -9.48 -10.57 -2.69
C LEU A 184 -8.96 -9.68 -1.56
N GLN A 185 -9.69 -8.63 -1.20
CA GLN A 185 -9.29 -7.74 -0.10
C GLN A 185 -9.21 -8.50 1.22
N ASP A 186 -10.23 -9.31 1.54
CA ASP A 186 -10.28 -10.10 2.77
C ASP A 186 -9.11 -11.11 2.84
N LEU A 187 -8.70 -11.72 1.71
CA LEU A 187 -7.48 -12.53 1.64
C LEU A 187 -6.22 -11.71 1.91
N LEU A 188 -6.08 -10.53 1.28
CA LEU A 188 -4.90 -9.68 1.46
C LEU A 188 -4.77 -9.15 2.90
N THR A 189 -5.86 -8.90 3.61
CA THR A 189 -5.81 -8.49 5.04
C THR A 189 -5.32 -9.60 5.98
N GLN A 190 -5.31 -10.84 5.52
CA GLN A 190 -4.75 -11.98 6.24
C GLN A 190 -3.24 -12.15 6.03
N ASP A 191 -2.61 -11.32 5.20
CA ASP A 191 -1.15 -11.34 5.03
C ASP A 191 -0.43 -11.15 6.38
N ARG A 192 0.44 -12.10 6.72
CA ARG A 192 1.31 -12.08 7.91
C ARG A 192 2.78 -12.02 7.50
N SER A 193 3.08 -11.21 6.50
CA SER A 193 4.46 -10.94 6.09
C SER A 193 5.25 -10.20 7.17
N PRO A 194 6.47 -10.64 7.52
CA PRO A 194 7.31 -9.94 8.49
C PRO A 194 7.76 -8.56 7.99
N ILE A 195 7.40 -7.49 8.71
CA ILE A 195 7.85 -6.11 8.46
C ILE A 195 8.32 -5.46 9.77
N GLY A 196 9.36 -4.62 9.69
CA GLY A 196 10.04 -4.08 10.86
C GLY A 196 10.52 -5.20 11.77
N ASN A 197 10.13 -5.11 13.05
CA ASN A 197 10.41 -6.14 14.06
C ASN A 197 9.28 -7.16 14.22
N THR A 198 8.20 -7.06 13.44
CA THR A 198 7.06 -7.98 13.56
C THR A 198 7.41 -9.35 12.99
N LYS A 199 6.98 -10.39 13.70
CA LYS A 199 7.09 -11.79 13.27
C LYS A 199 5.75 -12.49 13.53
N PRO A 200 4.69 -12.09 12.82
CA PRO A 200 3.38 -12.68 13.05
C PRO A 200 3.36 -14.15 12.64
N THR A 201 2.56 -14.95 13.33
CA THR A 201 2.31 -16.35 12.96
C THR A 201 1.53 -16.39 11.64
N PRO A 202 2.00 -17.11 10.60
CA PRO A 202 1.25 -17.30 9.37
C PRO A 202 -0.13 -17.89 9.62
N VAL A 203 -1.15 -17.34 8.97
CA VAL A 203 -2.53 -17.86 8.98
C VAL A 203 -2.96 -18.40 7.61
N LEU A 204 -2.28 -17.96 6.55
CA LEU A 204 -2.49 -18.43 5.19
C LEU A 204 -1.60 -19.64 4.90
N ASP A 205 -2.04 -20.49 3.98
CA ASP A 205 -1.24 -21.59 3.45
C ASP A 205 0.09 -21.08 2.89
N GLN A 206 1.15 -21.87 3.05
CA GLN A 206 2.49 -21.46 2.64
C GLN A 206 2.63 -21.18 1.15
N CYS A 207 1.79 -21.81 0.30
CA CYS A 207 1.76 -21.53 -1.13
C CYS A 207 1.31 -20.08 -1.44
N ILE A 208 0.55 -19.44 -0.54
CA ILE A 208 0.08 -18.05 -0.65
C ILE A 208 0.91 -17.11 0.24
N GLN A 209 1.20 -17.49 1.48
CA GLN A 209 1.97 -16.62 2.39
C GLN A 209 3.39 -16.37 1.87
N LYS A 210 4.03 -17.34 1.21
CA LYS A 210 5.38 -17.18 0.65
C LYS A 210 5.44 -16.10 -0.44
N PRO A 211 4.63 -16.14 -1.52
CA PRO A 211 4.65 -15.07 -2.53
C PRO A 211 4.21 -13.71 -1.95
N LEU A 212 3.27 -13.66 -1.00
CA LEU A 212 2.93 -12.41 -0.31
C LEU A 212 4.11 -11.86 0.50
N SER A 213 4.86 -12.72 1.19
CA SER A 213 6.06 -12.33 1.94
C SER A 213 7.17 -11.82 1.02
N GLN A 214 7.32 -12.44 -0.16
CA GLN A 214 8.24 -11.95 -1.19
C GLN A 214 7.80 -10.57 -1.70
N PHE A 215 6.51 -10.38 -1.97
CA PHE A 215 5.95 -9.11 -2.41
C PHE A 215 6.12 -8.01 -1.35
N SER A 216 5.85 -8.33 -0.08
CA SER A 216 6.04 -7.44 1.05
C SER A 216 7.51 -7.06 1.24
N ALA A 217 8.44 -8.01 1.07
CA ALA A 217 9.87 -7.74 1.14
C ALA A 217 10.34 -6.77 0.03
N ILE A 218 9.96 -6.99 -1.23
CA ILE A 218 10.38 -6.09 -2.33
C ILE A 218 9.71 -4.70 -2.28
N THR A 219 8.52 -4.60 -1.67
CA THR A 219 7.78 -3.35 -1.51
C THR A 219 8.01 -2.68 -0.16
N HIS A 220 8.79 -3.31 0.73
CA HIS A 220 9.12 -2.82 2.06
C HIS A 220 7.87 -2.56 2.93
N GLY A 221 6.82 -3.37 2.74
CA GLY A 221 5.55 -3.26 3.44
C GLY A 221 4.55 -2.28 2.82
N PHE A 222 4.87 -1.61 1.70
CA PHE A 222 3.91 -0.76 0.99
C PHE A 222 2.88 -1.57 0.18
N GLY A 223 3.29 -2.69 -0.42
CA GLY A 223 2.54 -3.36 -1.48
C GLY A 223 1.11 -3.78 -1.09
N THR A 224 1.00 -4.71 -0.13
CA THR A 224 -0.31 -5.25 0.29
C THR A 224 -1.24 -4.14 0.81
N PRO A 225 -0.82 -3.24 1.71
CA PRO A 225 -1.69 -2.14 2.17
C PRO A 225 -2.06 -1.15 1.06
N GLY A 226 -1.13 -0.85 0.13
CA GLY A 226 -1.41 0.02 -1.02
C GLY A 226 -2.44 -0.57 -1.97
N ILE A 227 -2.38 -1.88 -2.24
CA ILE A 227 -3.42 -2.57 -3.01
C ILE A 227 -4.75 -2.53 -2.26
N CYS A 228 -4.75 -2.82 -0.96
CA CYS A 228 -5.98 -2.76 -0.15
C CYS A 228 -6.63 -1.37 -0.18
N ALA A 229 -5.83 -0.30 -0.11
CA ALA A 229 -6.31 1.08 -0.25
C ALA A 229 -7.00 1.33 -1.61
N ALA A 230 -6.37 0.90 -2.70
CA ALA A 230 -6.96 1.02 -4.04
C ALA A 230 -8.26 0.20 -4.18
N LEU A 231 -8.32 -1.00 -3.60
CA LEU A 231 -9.53 -1.82 -3.58
C LEU A 231 -10.64 -1.17 -2.74
N THR A 232 -10.32 -0.52 -1.62
CA THR A 232 -11.30 0.27 -0.86
C THR A 232 -11.87 1.43 -1.68
N ALA A 233 -11.03 2.17 -2.40
CA ALA A 233 -11.50 3.23 -3.30
C ALA A 233 -12.43 2.68 -4.41
N LEU A 234 -12.08 1.53 -4.98
CA LEU A 234 -12.94 0.82 -5.94
C LEU A 234 -14.26 0.35 -5.30
N GLN A 235 -14.22 -0.16 -4.07
CA GLN A 235 -15.42 -0.55 -3.32
C GLN A 235 -16.36 0.63 -3.09
N HIS A 236 -15.82 1.81 -2.77
CA HIS A 236 -16.61 3.04 -2.65
C HIS A 236 -17.24 3.42 -3.99
N TYR A 237 -16.48 3.39 -5.08
CA TYR A 237 -17.01 3.64 -6.43
C TYR A 237 -18.16 2.70 -6.81
N LEU A 238 -18.01 1.39 -6.60
CA LEU A 238 -19.06 0.39 -6.88
C LEU A 238 -20.30 0.63 -6.00
N THR A 239 -20.11 1.04 -4.75
CA THR A 239 -21.22 1.39 -3.86
C THR A 239 -21.98 2.61 -4.38
N GLU A 240 -21.27 3.64 -4.82
CA GLU A 240 -21.90 4.83 -5.40
C GLU A 240 -22.61 4.51 -6.72
N MET A 241 -22.08 3.61 -7.55
CA MET A 241 -22.78 3.13 -8.75
C MET A 241 -24.13 2.47 -8.39
N LEU A 242 -24.14 1.61 -7.38
CA LEU A 242 -25.37 0.95 -6.92
C LEU A 242 -26.40 1.99 -6.42
N ARG A 243 -25.94 3.00 -5.67
CA ARG A 243 -26.81 4.11 -5.23
C ARG A 243 -27.45 4.87 -6.40
N GLN A 244 -26.75 5.03 -7.53
CA GLN A 244 -27.34 5.69 -8.70
C GLN A 244 -28.43 4.84 -9.35
N HIS A 245 -28.26 3.52 -9.39
CA HIS A 245 -29.26 2.59 -9.94
C HIS A 245 -30.51 2.43 -9.04
N ASP A 246 -30.41 2.74 -7.75
CA ASP A 246 -31.54 2.70 -6.81
C ASP A 246 -32.35 4.02 -6.77
N LYS A 247 -31.87 5.09 -7.42
CA LYS A 247 -32.66 6.33 -7.52
C LYS A 247 -33.88 6.08 -8.43
N PRO A 248 -35.10 6.37 -7.97
CA PRO A 248 -36.28 6.27 -8.83
C PRO A 248 -36.09 7.17 -10.07
N MET A 249 -36.48 6.65 -11.24
CA MET A 249 -36.36 7.27 -12.57
C MET A 249 -37.15 8.59 -12.73
N SER A 250 -37.63 9.20 -11.64
CA SER A 250 -38.61 10.28 -11.66
C SER A 250 -38.03 11.68 -11.44
N LEU A 251 -36.71 11.92 -11.56
CA LEU A 251 -36.15 13.27 -11.33
C LEU A 251 -35.06 13.74 -12.32
N SER A 252 -34.86 13.10 -13.47
CA SER A 252 -33.82 13.50 -14.44
C SER A 252 -34.34 14.16 -15.72
N TYR A 253 -35.60 14.61 -15.77
CA TYR A 253 -36.03 15.59 -16.78
C TYR A 253 -35.72 17.01 -16.28
N SER A 254 -34.44 17.36 -16.26
CA SER A 254 -34.01 18.76 -16.25
C SER A 254 -32.73 18.84 -17.09
N HIS A 255 -32.85 19.65 -18.14
CA HIS A 255 -31.92 19.90 -19.23
C HIS A 255 -30.42 19.60 -18.95
N ASP A 256 -29.88 18.58 -19.63
CA ASP A 256 -28.69 18.72 -20.47
C ASP A 256 -28.49 17.44 -21.31
N LYS A 257 -28.51 17.58 -22.64
CA LYS A 257 -28.29 16.46 -23.57
C LYS A 257 -26.82 16.03 -23.52
N PRO A 258 -26.48 14.77 -23.22
CA PRO A 258 -25.18 14.22 -23.55
C PRO A 258 -25.19 13.81 -25.03
N GLN A 259 -24.21 14.27 -25.82
CA GLN A 259 -23.94 13.70 -27.14
C GLN A 259 -23.64 12.19 -26.98
N SER A 260 -24.44 11.37 -27.65
CA SER A 260 -24.23 9.93 -27.75
C SER A 260 -22.92 9.64 -28.48
N ILE A 261 -21.97 8.99 -27.82
CA ILE A 261 -20.88 8.30 -28.51
C ILE A 261 -21.44 6.97 -28.99
N SER A 262 -21.72 6.88 -30.29
CA SER A 262 -22.11 5.64 -30.95
C SER A 262 -20.95 4.64 -30.91
N TYR A 263 -21.09 3.59 -30.09
CA TYR A 263 -20.26 2.40 -30.23
C TYR A 263 -20.70 1.63 -31.48
N ASN A 264 -19.84 1.62 -32.50
CA ASN A 264 -20.08 0.88 -33.73
C ASN A 264 -19.85 -0.63 -33.48
N LYS A 265 -20.90 -1.41 -33.66
CA LYS A 265 -20.91 -2.87 -33.52
C LYS A 265 -20.37 -3.51 -34.80
N GLN A 266 -19.34 -4.35 -34.66
CA GLN A 266 -18.86 -5.40 -35.58
C GLN A 266 -18.68 -5.06 -37.07
N LYS A 267 -17.42 -5.06 -37.54
CA LYS A 267 -17.08 -5.53 -38.88
C LYS A 267 -15.90 -6.51 -38.85
N ASP A 268 -16.17 -7.63 -39.50
CA ASP A 268 -15.37 -8.79 -39.85
C ASP A 268 -13.87 -8.82 -39.61
N MET A 269 -13.48 -9.91 -38.94
CA MET A 269 -12.14 -10.48 -38.93
C MET A 269 -11.97 -11.38 -40.16
N SER A 270 -11.73 -10.77 -41.33
CA SER A 270 -11.20 -11.49 -42.50
C SER A 270 -10.48 -10.50 -43.41
N ASN A 271 -9.15 -10.45 -43.31
CA ASN A 271 -8.19 -10.13 -44.38
C ASN A 271 -6.86 -9.60 -43.82
N ILE A 272 -6.00 -10.46 -43.27
CA ILE A 272 -4.54 -10.25 -43.29
C ILE A 272 -3.86 -11.61 -43.44
N VAL A 273 -3.71 -12.09 -44.67
CA VAL A 273 -2.47 -12.73 -45.15
C VAL A 273 -2.47 -12.54 -46.67
N LYS A 274 -1.64 -11.62 -47.17
CA LYS A 274 -0.97 -11.78 -48.47
C LYS A 274 0.12 -10.72 -48.65
N HIS A 275 1.29 -11.27 -48.97
CA HIS A 275 2.47 -10.65 -49.59
C HIS A 275 3.33 -9.71 -48.74
N ASP A 276 4.47 -10.26 -48.31
CA ASP A 276 5.74 -9.63 -48.61
C ASP A 276 6.65 -10.63 -49.34
N LYS A 277 7.04 -10.28 -50.57
CA LYS A 277 8.08 -10.90 -51.38
C LYS A 277 8.70 -9.75 -52.17
N MET A 278 9.83 -9.24 -51.68
CA MET A 278 11.03 -8.91 -52.48
C MET A 278 12.24 -9.14 -51.57
#